data_AF-A0A9E6JCH5-F1
#
_entry.id   AF-A0A9E6JCH5-F1
#
_cell.length_a   1.000
_cell.length_b   1.000
_cell.length_c   1.000
_cell.angle_alpha   90.00
_cell.angle_beta   90.00
_cell.angle_gamma   90.00
#
_symmetry.space_group_name_H-M   'P 1'
#
loop_
_entity.id
_entity.type
_entity.pdbx_description
1 polymer ?
#
loop_
_entity_poly.entity_id
_entity_poly.type
_entity_poly.pdbx_seq_one_letter_code
_entity_poly.pdbx_strand_id
1 'polypeptide(L)'
;MISCNQYDYIEIACLYHIPVRLVVESGQIVEGKAKTTRYDEHRRESIVIDSSAGEVDVPTESLVSMTALVENPHFNEIFFTQVG
;
A
#
# COMPACT_ATOMS: atom_id res chain seq x y z
N MET A 1 13.21 3.98 3.02
CA MET A 1 13.09 3.06 1.86
C MET A 1 12.58 1.73 2.41
N ILE A 2 11.46 1.20 1.91
CA ILE A 2 10.96 -0.11 2.38
C ILE A 2 11.91 -1.21 1.91
N SER A 3 12.07 -2.28 2.70
CA SER A 3 12.89 -3.43 2.27
C SER A 3 12.34 -4.06 0.98
N CYS A 4 13.19 -4.51 0.05
CA CYS A 4 12.72 -5.06 -1.24
C CYS A 4 11.66 -6.16 -1.08
N ASN A 5 11.83 -7.05 -0.11
CA ASN A 5 10.89 -8.14 0.15
C ASN A 5 9.50 -7.66 0.64
N GLN A 6 9.43 -6.51 1.31
CA GLN A 6 8.16 -5.92 1.73
C GLN A 6 7.50 -5.18 0.56
N TYR A 7 8.31 -4.62 -0.33
CA TYR A 7 7.84 -3.91 -1.51
C TYR A 7 7.13 -4.84 -2.49
N ASP A 8 7.58 -6.09 -2.63
CA ASP A 8 6.92 -7.11 -3.47
C ASP A 8 5.44 -7.29 -3.10
N TYR A 9 5.05 -7.14 -1.83
CA TYR A 9 3.65 -7.22 -1.43
C TYR A 9 2.81 -6.05 -1.92
N ILE A 10 3.39 -4.85 -2.04
CA ILE A 10 2.73 -3.68 -2.64
C ILE A 10 2.48 -3.94 -4.12
N GLU A 11 3.48 -4.48 -4.83
CA GLU A 11 3.35 -4.86 -6.24
C GLU A 11 2.29 -5.94 -6.43
N ILE A 12 2.29 -6.99 -5.61
CA ILE A 12 1.28 -8.06 -5.63
C ILE A 12 -0.12 -7.50 -5.38
N ALA A 13 -0.28 -6.63 -4.37
CA ALA A 13 -1.58 -6.01 -4.07
C ALA A 13 -2.12 -5.26 -5.29
N CYS A 14 -1.26 -4.47 -5.96
CA CYS A 14 -1.61 -3.74 -7.16
C CYS A 14 -1.90 -4.67 -8.36
N LEU A 15 -1.06 -5.67 -8.59
CA LEU A 15 -1.15 -6.61 -9.71
C LEU A 15 -2.48 -7.37 -9.71
N TYR A 16 -2.94 -7.78 -8.54
CA TYR A 16 -4.19 -8.54 -8.38
C TYR A 16 -5.38 -7.67 -7.96
N HIS A 17 -5.20 -6.35 -7.88
CA HIS A 17 -6.21 -5.40 -7.42
C HIS A 17 -6.85 -5.80 -6.09
N ILE A 18 -6.03 -6.27 -5.15
CA ILE A 18 -6.48 -6.77 -3.86
C ILE A 18 -7.09 -5.61 -3.06
N PRO A 19 -8.32 -5.76 -2.54
CA PRO A 19 -8.86 -4.84 -1.54
C PRO A 19 -8.00 -4.88 -0.28
N VAL A 20 -7.47 -3.73 0.12
CA VAL A 20 -6.55 -3.61 1.25
C VAL A 20 -6.98 -2.49 2.21
N ARG A 21 -6.60 -2.66 3.48
CA ARG A 21 -6.55 -1.62 4.49
C ARG A 21 -5.10 -1.21 4.71
N LEU A 22 -4.82 0.07 4.55
CA LEU A 22 -3.53 0.69 4.84
C LEU A 22 -3.62 1.45 6.15
N VAL A 23 -2.63 1.29 7.00
CA VAL A 23 -2.37 2.17 8.15
C VAL A 23 -1.11 2.96 7.84
N VAL A 24 -1.18 4.29 7.99
CA VAL A 24 -0.03 5.18 7.80
C VAL A 24 0.49 5.71 9.14
N GLU A 25 1.68 6.31 9.14
CA GLU A 25 2.37 6.81 10.33
C GLU A 25 1.53 7.81 11.16
N SER A 26 0.65 8.58 10.52
CA SER A 26 -0.27 9.49 11.22
C SER A 26 -1.38 8.77 11.99
N GLY A 27 -1.49 7.45 11.86
CA GLY A 27 -2.59 6.63 12.38
C GLY A 27 -3.83 6.66 11.48
N GLN A 28 -3.80 7.41 10.37
CA GLN A 28 -4.89 7.40 9.40
C GLN A 28 -5.03 6.02 8.74
N ILE A 29 -6.28 5.65 8.49
CA ILE A 29 -6.64 4.41 7.80
C ILE A 29 -7.17 4.75 6.41
N VAL A 30 -6.69 4.04 5.40
CA VAL A 30 -7.17 4.12 4.02
C VAL A 30 -7.58 2.73 3.57
N GLU A 31 -8.80 2.57 3.05
CA GLU A 31 -9.30 1.30 2.55
C GLU A 31 -9.76 1.42 1.10
N GLY A 32 -9.51 0.38 0.32
CA GLY A 32 -9.95 0.32 -1.08
C GLY A 32 -9.16 -0.70 -1.88
N LYS A 33 -9.31 -0.69 -3.21
CA LYS A 33 -8.56 -1.60 -4.08
C LYS A 33 -7.20 -0.99 -4.43
N ALA A 34 -6.13 -1.75 -4.22
CA ALA A 34 -4.81 -1.36 -4.72
C ALA A 34 -4.80 -1.36 -6.26
N LYS A 35 -4.52 -0.22 -6.90
CA LYS A 35 -4.55 -0.12 -8.37
C LYS A 35 -3.17 -0.26 -8.99
N THR A 36 -2.23 0.53 -8.49
CA THR A 36 -0.89 0.68 -9.06
C THR A 36 0.00 1.46 -8.09
N THR A 37 1.28 1.59 -8.40
CA THR A 37 2.18 2.56 -7.78
C THR A 37 2.45 3.72 -8.74
N ARG A 38 2.61 4.93 -8.19
CA ARG A 38 2.84 6.16 -8.95
C ARG A 38 3.97 6.95 -8.29
N TYR A 39 4.82 7.55 -9.12
CA TYR A 39 5.80 8.55 -8.69
C TYR A 39 5.23 9.95 -8.85
N ASP A 40 5.43 10.79 -7.84
CA ASP A 40 5.15 12.22 -7.93
C ASP A 40 6.31 13.01 -8.58
N GLU A 41 6.15 14.33 -8.71
CA GLU A 41 7.15 15.24 -9.28
C GLU A 41 8.49 15.26 -8.51
N HIS A 42 8.47 14.83 -7.25
CA HIS A 42 9.64 14.73 -6.37
C HIS A 42 10.24 13.31 -6.36
N ARG A 43 9.78 12.42 -7.25
CA ARG A 43 10.18 11.00 -7.30
C ARG A 43 9.87 10.22 -6.02
N ARG A 44 8.87 10.66 -5.25
CA ARG A 44 8.33 9.89 -4.14
C ARG A 44 7.26 8.97 -4.66
N GLU A 45 7.31 7.73 -4.20
CA GLU A 45 6.42 6.69 -4.65
C GLU A 45 5.21 6.58 -3.73
N SER A 46 4.03 6.38 -4.33
CA SER A 46 2.77 6.17 -3.62
C SER A 46 2.05 4.95 -4.18
N ILE A 47 1.38 4.21 -3.31
CA ILE A 47 0.36 3.23 -3.71
C ILE A 47 -0.95 3.97 -3.98
N VAL A 48 -1.58 3.70 -5.12
CA VAL A 48 -2.87 4.29 -5.51
C VAL A 48 -3.99 3.36 -5.07
N ILE A 49 -4.88 3.86 -4.20
CA ILE A 49 -6.04 3.13 -3.69
C ILE A 49 -7.33 3.66 -4.31
N ASP A 50 -8.09 2.78 -4.95
CA ASP A 50 -9.47 3.04 -5.37
C ASP A 50 -10.39 2.93 -4.15
N SER A 51 -10.65 4.07 -3.49
CA SER A 51 -11.51 4.15 -2.31
C SER A 51 -12.95 4.52 -2.69
N SER A 52 -13.87 4.43 -1.73
CA SER A 52 -15.26 4.89 -1.93
C SER A 52 -15.37 6.39 -2.22
N ALA A 53 -14.37 7.19 -1.85
CA ALA A 53 -14.31 8.63 -2.08
C ALA A 53 -13.53 9.02 -3.34
N GLY A 54 -13.04 8.04 -4.12
CA GLY A 54 -12.18 8.24 -5.29
C GLY A 54 -10.76 7.70 -5.07
N GLU A 55 -9.88 7.98 -6.02
CA GLU A 55 -8.47 7.56 -5.95
C GLU A 55 -7.71 8.35 -4.89
N VAL A 56 -6.96 7.63 -4.05
CA VAL A 56 -6.12 8.17 -2.99
C VAL A 56 -4.70 7.70 -3.20
N ASP A 57 -3.76 8.63 -3.33
CA ASP A 57 -2.34 8.34 -3.37
C ASP A 57 -1.79 8.28 -1.93
N VAL A 58 -1.27 7.13 -1.52
CA VAL A 58 -0.68 6.93 -0.20
C VAL A 58 0.83 6.74 -0.34
N PRO A 59 1.67 7.67 0.18
CA PRO A 59 3.12 7.55 0.10
C PRO A 59 3.61 6.25 0.71
N THR A 60 4.42 5.48 -0.01
CA THR A 60 4.91 4.17 0.46
C THR A 60 5.80 4.32 1.70
N GLU A 61 6.56 5.42 1.79
CA GLU A 61 7.35 5.77 2.97
C GLU A 61 6.52 6.01 4.25
N SER A 62 5.24 6.35 4.10
CA SER A 62 4.34 6.58 5.24
C SER A 62 3.61 5.32 5.71
N LEU A 63 3.78 4.18 5.00
CA LEU A 63 3.07 2.95 5.32
C LEU A 63 3.62 2.32 6.61
N VAL A 64 2.70 1.97 7.50
CA VAL A 64 2.96 1.18 8.71
C VAL A 64 2.51 -0.26 8.51
N SER A 65 1.31 -0.47 7.97
CA SER A 65 0.83 -1.81 7.63
C SER A 65 -0.11 -1.82 6.43
N MET A 66 -0.21 -3.00 5.81
CA MET A 66 -1.18 -3.33 4.78
C MET A 66 -1.83 -4.67 5.10
N THR A 67 -3.15 -4.68 5.20
CA THR A 67 -3.96 -5.87 5.47
C THR A 67 -4.85 -6.18 4.27
N ALA A 68 -4.86 -7.41 3.79
CA ALA A 68 -5.80 -7.86 2.78
C ALA A 68 -7.21 -7.96 3.40
N LEU A 69 -8.20 -7.35 2.74
CA LEU A 69 -9.60 -7.39 3.16
C LEU A 69 -10.37 -8.60 2.60
N VAL A 70 -9.69 -9.42 1.81
CA VAL A 70 -10.20 -10.67 1.24
C VAL A 70 -9.13 -11.76 1.36
N GLU A 71 -9.58 -13.00 1.53
CA GLU A 71 -8.71 -14.17 1.53
C GLU A 71 -8.01 -14.27 0.16
N ASN A 72 -6.69 -14.46 0.20
CA ASN A 72 -5.84 -14.60 -0.98
C ASN A 72 -4.59 -15.42 -0.61
N PRO A 73 -3.92 -16.05 -1.58
CA PRO A 73 -2.78 -16.93 -1.30
C PRO A 73 -1.46 -16.17 -1.04
N HIS A 74 -1.44 -14.85 -1.13
CA HIS A 74 -0.19 -14.07 -1.16
C HIS A 74 0.16 -13.48 0.21
N PHE A 75 -0.78 -12.81 0.87
CA PHE A 75 -0.56 -12.22 2.18
C PHE A 75 -1.87 -11.97 2.93
N ASN A 76 -1.78 -11.91 4.26
CA ASN A 76 -2.88 -11.47 5.12
C ASN A 76 -2.60 -10.08 5.69
N GLU A 77 -1.52 -9.94 6.46
CA GLU A 77 -1.11 -8.66 7.04
C GLU A 77 0.41 -8.52 6.95
N ILE A 78 0.87 -7.37 6.47
CA ILE A 78 2.28 -7.01 6.35
C ILE A 78 2.51 -5.74 7.14
N PHE A 79 3.56 -5.74 7.97
CA PHE A 79 4.07 -4.54 8.63
C PHE A 79 5.31 -4.06 7.88
N PHE A 80 5.35 -2.78 7.57
CA PHE A 80 6.46 -2.16 6.84
C PHE A 80 7.50 -1.62 7.82
N THR A 81 8.77 -1.82 7.48
CA THR A 81 9.88 -1.24 8.23
C THR A 81 10.60 -0.29 7.29
N GLN A 82 10.73 0.97 7.71
CA GLN A 82 11.51 1.94 6.95
C GLN A 82 13.00 1.66 7.18
N VAL A 83 13.70 1.24 6.12
CA VAL A 83 15.16 1.15 6.10
C VAL A 83 15.70 2.56 5.82
N GLY A 84 16.48 3.07 6.77
CA GLY A 84 17.20 4.33 6.68
C GLY A 84 18.47 4.25 5.87
#